data_AF-A0A537WTY7-F1
#
_entry.id   AF-A0A537WTY7-F1
#
_cell.length_a   1.000
_cell.length_b   1.000
_cell.length_c   1.000
_cell.angle_alpha   90.00
_cell.angle_beta   90.00
_cell.angle_gamma   90.00
#
_symmetry.space_group_name_H-M   'P 1'
#
loop_
_entity.id
_entity.type
_entity.pdbx_description
1 polymer ?
#
loop_
_entity_poly.entity_id
_entity_poly.type
_entity_poly.pdbx_seq_one_letter_code
_entity_poly.pdbx_strand_id
1 'polypeptide(L)'
;MPGHGEQVDELRSQVKFLEEEVGLLRRRLTNAPRQVSILEEKLVETREQLAKAMGQNQKLADALRDERDKIEALAEEVEKLSQPPASFGVFLRANDDGSLDVVTAGRKMRVMPAPDIEVVKVVPGSQVVLNESLNAVEVLDPDRAGEVVKVKDRLGDDRALVFGRGDEVHVAYLAGDLLQSSVRAGDNVL
;
A
#
# COMPACT_ATOMS: atom_id res chain seq x y z
N MET A 1 -92.54 -39.52 -21.61
CA MET A 1 -91.55 -39.57 -20.51
C MET A 1 -90.16 -39.94 -21.05
N PRO A 2 -89.43 -39.02 -21.71
CA PRO A 2 -87.99 -39.12 -21.90
C PRO A 2 -87.31 -38.20 -20.86
N GLY A 3 -86.46 -38.73 -19.97
CA GLY A 3 -85.79 -37.84 -18.99
C GLY A 3 -84.96 -38.60 -17.96
N HIS A 4 -85.37 -39.81 -17.59
CA HIS A 4 -84.60 -40.61 -16.63
C HIS A 4 -83.30 -41.19 -17.22
N GLY A 5 -83.21 -41.41 -18.55
CA GLY A 5 -82.00 -41.90 -19.20
C GLY A 5 -80.90 -40.85 -19.31
N GLU A 6 -81.23 -39.65 -19.82
CA GLU A 6 -80.29 -38.52 -19.92
C GLU A 6 -79.76 -38.09 -18.55
N GLN A 7 -80.63 -38.05 -17.53
CA GLN A 7 -80.23 -37.69 -16.17
C GLN A 7 -79.28 -38.72 -15.55
N VAL A 8 -79.44 -40.02 -15.88
CA VAL A 8 -78.52 -41.08 -15.42
C VAL A 8 -77.16 -40.99 -16.12
N ASP A 9 -77.13 -40.64 -17.40
CA ASP A 9 -75.88 -40.49 -18.16
C ASP A 9 -75.10 -39.20 -17.77
N GLU A 10 -75.82 -38.13 -17.44
CA GLU A 10 -75.24 -36.89 -16.92
C GLU A 10 -74.62 -37.11 -15.52
N LEU A 11 -75.35 -37.81 -14.63
CA LEU A 11 -74.83 -38.21 -13.32
C LEU A 11 -73.63 -39.15 -13.43
N ARG A 12 -73.63 -40.11 -14.36
CA ARG A 12 -72.47 -40.99 -14.61
C ARG A 12 -71.25 -40.21 -15.08
N SER A 13 -71.44 -39.19 -15.91
CA SER A 13 -70.37 -38.32 -16.37
C SER A 13 -69.79 -37.48 -15.24
N GLN A 14 -70.64 -36.93 -14.36
CA GLN A 14 -70.21 -36.22 -13.15
C GLN A 14 -69.45 -37.12 -12.18
N VAL A 15 -69.92 -38.35 -11.94
CA VAL A 15 -69.22 -39.31 -11.07
C VAL A 15 -67.84 -39.60 -11.62
N LYS A 16 -67.71 -39.84 -12.92
CA LYS A 16 -66.42 -40.12 -13.57
C LYS A 16 -65.45 -38.93 -13.47
N PHE A 17 -65.95 -37.70 -13.66
CA PHE A 17 -65.16 -36.48 -13.48
C PHE A 17 -64.67 -36.31 -12.03
N LEU A 18 -65.55 -36.51 -11.05
CA LEU A 18 -65.21 -36.43 -9.63
C LEU A 18 -64.21 -37.53 -9.22
N GLU A 19 -64.33 -38.74 -9.77
CA GLU A 19 -63.38 -39.83 -9.54
C GLU A 19 -61.98 -39.50 -10.08
N GLU A 20 -61.89 -38.89 -11.26
CA GLU A 20 -60.62 -38.41 -11.84
C GLU A 20 -60.02 -37.28 -10.99
N GLU A 21 -60.83 -36.33 -10.51
CA GLU A 21 -60.40 -35.21 -9.69
C GLU A 21 -59.93 -35.67 -8.29
N VAL A 22 -60.66 -36.60 -7.66
CA VAL A 22 -60.24 -37.25 -6.40
C VAL A 22 -58.95 -38.05 -6.60
N GLY A 23 -58.79 -38.73 -7.74
CA GLY A 23 -57.55 -39.42 -8.09
C GLY A 23 -56.36 -38.47 -8.19
N LEU A 24 -56.56 -37.30 -8.79
CA LEU A 24 -55.53 -36.27 -8.96
C LEU A 24 -55.17 -35.60 -7.63
N LEU A 25 -56.17 -35.28 -6.80
CA LEU A 25 -55.98 -34.75 -5.45
C LEU A 25 -55.27 -35.74 -4.53
N ARG A 26 -55.63 -37.03 -4.57
CA ARG A 26 -54.93 -38.08 -3.81
C ARG A 26 -53.46 -38.21 -4.22
N ARG A 27 -53.14 -38.12 -5.52
CA ARG A 27 -51.76 -38.11 -6.02
C ARG A 27 -50.98 -36.88 -5.55
N ARG A 28 -51.61 -35.70 -5.51
CA ARG A 28 -50.99 -34.48 -4.95
C ARG A 28 -50.74 -34.61 -3.44
N LEU A 29 -51.72 -35.10 -2.69
CA LEU A 29 -51.61 -35.33 -1.24
C LEU A 29 -50.55 -36.36 -0.88
N THR A 30 -50.32 -37.37 -1.72
CA THR A 30 -49.25 -38.36 -1.50
C THR A 30 -47.86 -37.81 -1.83
N ASN A 31 -47.75 -36.87 -2.78
CA ASN A 31 -46.47 -36.28 -3.19
C ASN A 31 -46.08 -35.03 -2.36
N ALA A 32 -47.04 -34.29 -1.81
CA ALA A 32 -46.80 -33.07 -1.04
C ALA A 32 -45.91 -33.27 0.20
N PRO A 33 -46.07 -34.32 1.04
CA PRO A 33 -45.22 -34.55 2.21
C PRO A 33 -43.74 -34.74 1.83
N ARG A 34 -43.49 -35.42 0.69
CA ARG A 34 -42.14 -35.63 0.18
C ARG A 34 -41.49 -34.33 -0.31
N GLN A 35 -42.25 -33.46 -0.97
CA GLN A 35 -41.76 -32.14 -1.38
C GLN A 35 -41.47 -31.24 -0.17
N VAL A 36 -42.33 -31.25 0.85
CA VAL A 36 -42.11 -30.49 2.09
C VAL A 36 -40.84 -30.95 2.79
N SER A 37 -40.64 -32.26 2.95
CA SER A 37 -39.43 -32.80 3.59
C SER A 37 -38.14 -32.40 2.84
N ILE A 38 -38.14 -32.42 1.50
CA ILE A 38 -36.98 -31.98 0.70
C ILE A 38 -36.73 -30.47 0.87
N LEU A 39 -37.79 -29.66 0.95
CA LEU A 39 -37.65 -28.22 1.17
C LEU A 39 -37.14 -27.90 2.57
N GLU A 40 -37.59 -28.64 3.59
CA GLU A 40 -37.09 -28.53 4.96
C GLU A 40 -35.61 -28.91 5.05
N GLU A 41 -35.20 -30.00 4.41
CA GLU A 41 -33.80 -30.43 4.34
C GLU A 41 -32.92 -29.35 3.67
N LYS A 42 -33.35 -28.82 2.52
CA LYS A 42 -32.67 -27.69 1.85
C LYS A 42 -32.64 -26.43 2.70
N LEU A 43 -33.69 -26.15 3.47
CA LEU A 43 -33.74 -24.99 4.36
C LEU A 43 -32.73 -25.11 5.50
N VAL A 44 -32.56 -26.32 6.06
CA VAL A 44 -31.54 -26.58 7.08
C VAL A 44 -30.15 -26.45 6.48
N GLU A 45 -29.89 -27.06 5.32
CA GLU A 45 -28.60 -26.99 4.64
C GLU A 45 -28.20 -25.54 4.30
N THR A 46 -29.12 -24.76 3.75
CA THR A 46 -28.86 -23.34 3.40
C THR A 46 -28.64 -22.48 4.65
N ARG A 47 -29.31 -22.76 5.76
CA ARG A 47 -29.06 -22.08 7.05
C ARG A 47 -27.68 -22.40 7.60
N GLU A 48 -27.24 -23.65 7.52
CA GLU A 48 -25.90 -24.06 7.94
C GLU A 48 -24.82 -23.39 7.07
N GLN A 49 -25.01 -23.35 5.75
CA GLN A 49 -24.11 -22.65 4.84
C GLN A 49 -24.06 -21.15 5.14
N LEU A 50 -25.21 -20.51 5.41
CA LEU A 50 -25.27 -19.11 5.79
C LEU A 50 -24.55 -18.84 7.11
N ALA A 51 -24.76 -19.67 8.13
CA ALA A 51 -24.06 -19.54 9.42
C ALA A 51 -22.54 -19.69 9.25
N LYS A 52 -22.09 -20.64 8.42
CA LYS A 52 -20.67 -20.81 8.10
C LYS A 52 -20.10 -19.60 7.36
N ALA A 53 -20.82 -19.07 6.36
CA ALA A 53 -20.40 -17.90 5.61
C ALA A 53 -20.35 -16.64 6.50
N MET A 54 -21.33 -16.45 7.39
CA MET A 54 -21.34 -15.38 8.38
C MET A 54 -20.15 -15.50 9.33
N GLY A 55 -19.84 -16.70 9.82
CA GLY A 55 -18.67 -16.94 10.68
C GLY A 55 -17.34 -16.67 9.96
N GLN A 56 -17.24 -17.02 8.67
CA GLN A 56 -16.06 -16.68 7.86
C GLN A 56 -15.94 -15.18 7.63
N ASN A 57 -17.05 -14.51 7.31
CA ASN A 57 -17.06 -13.06 7.09
C ASN A 57 -16.64 -12.32 8.37
N GLN A 58 -17.16 -12.74 9.54
CA GLN A 58 -16.75 -12.17 10.81
C GLN A 58 -15.23 -12.35 11.06
N LYS A 59 -14.69 -13.55 10.84
CA LYS A 59 -13.24 -13.79 10.97
C LYS A 59 -12.39 -12.94 10.02
N LEU A 60 -12.84 -12.76 8.78
CA LEU A 60 -12.15 -11.91 7.81
C LEU A 60 -12.23 -10.44 8.21
N ALA A 61 -13.39 -9.99 8.69
CA ALA A 61 -13.56 -8.63 9.18
C ALA A 61 -12.67 -8.35 10.39
N ASP A 62 -12.55 -9.30 11.32
CA ASP A 62 -11.69 -9.18 12.49
C ASP A 62 -10.21 -9.18 12.07
N ALA A 63 -9.79 -10.08 11.17
CA ALA A 63 -8.43 -10.07 10.63
C ALA A 63 -8.08 -8.77 9.88
N LEU A 64 -9.02 -8.21 9.12
CA LEU A 64 -8.83 -6.91 8.46
C LEU A 64 -8.72 -5.75 9.47
N ARG A 65 -9.46 -5.81 10.59
CA ARG A 65 -9.31 -4.82 11.67
C ARG A 65 -7.94 -4.93 12.31
N ASP A 66 -7.51 -6.14 12.68
CA ASP A 66 -6.22 -6.37 13.31
C ASP A 66 -5.06 -5.92 12.40
N GLU A 67 -5.15 -6.17 11.09
CA GLU A 67 -4.11 -5.75 10.15
C GLU A 67 -4.10 -4.24 9.92
N ARG A 68 -5.28 -3.59 9.90
CA ARG A 68 -5.36 -2.13 9.86
C ARG A 68 -4.71 -1.52 11.11
N ASP A 69 -4.98 -2.07 12.29
CA ASP A 69 -4.43 -1.56 13.55
C ASP A 69 -2.89 -1.71 13.58
N LYS A 70 -2.33 -2.79 13.00
CA LYS A 70 -0.88 -2.91 12.83
C LYS A 70 -0.30 -1.86 11.88
N ILE A 71 -0.98 -1.58 10.77
CA ILE A 71 -0.54 -0.54 9.82
C ILE A 71 -0.54 0.83 10.50
N GLU A 72 -1.59 1.15 11.26
CA GLU A 72 -1.66 2.40 12.03
C GLU A 72 -0.54 2.48 13.08
N ALA A 73 -0.27 1.40 13.82
CA ALA A 73 0.83 1.35 14.78
C ALA A 73 2.21 1.54 14.13
N LEU A 74 2.44 0.92 12.97
CA LEU A 74 3.68 1.10 12.20
C LEU A 74 3.79 2.54 11.68
N ALA A 75 2.69 3.14 11.24
CA ALA A 75 2.68 4.53 10.79
C ALA A 75 3.03 5.49 11.94
N GLU A 76 2.50 5.26 13.15
CA GLU A 76 2.86 6.04 14.34
C GLU A 76 4.34 5.86 14.74
N GLU A 77 4.89 4.66 14.59
CA GLU A 77 6.32 4.40 14.86
C GLU A 77 7.21 5.12 13.84
N VAL A 78 6.83 5.11 12.56
CA VAL A 78 7.50 5.89 11.51
C VAL A 78 7.43 7.40 11.80
N GLU A 79 6.27 7.90 12.21
CA GLU A 79 6.10 9.32 12.56
C GLU A 79 6.94 9.71 13.79
N LYS A 80 7.03 8.86 14.82
CA LYS A 80 7.92 9.09 15.97
C LYS A 80 9.38 9.13 15.57
N LEU A 81 9.83 8.25 14.67
CA LEU A 81 11.20 8.27 14.14
C LEU A 81 11.50 9.51 13.28
N SER A 82 10.46 10.23 12.84
CA SER A 82 10.59 11.50 12.14
C SER A 82 10.61 12.72 13.07
N GLN A 83 10.35 12.56 14.38
CA GLN A 83 10.38 13.68 15.32
C GLN A 83 11.81 14.15 15.65
N PRO A 84 12.05 15.46 15.92
CA PRO A 84 13.38 15.97 16.25
C PRO A 84 13.94 15.36 17.54
N PRO A 85 15.26 15.08 17.66
CA PRO A 85 16.38 15.65 16.90
C PRO A 85 16.83 14.79 15.70
N ALA A 86 16.60 15.29 14.49
CA ALA A 86 17.14 14.67 13.30
C ALA A 86 18.59 15.10 13.04
N SER A 87 19.40 14.17 12.52
CA SER A 87 20.77 14.47 12.12
C SER A 87 20.80 14.90 10.66
N PHE A 88 21.53 15.97 10.34
CA PHE A 88 21.70 16.39 8.95
C PHE A 88 22.93 15.76 8.31
N GLY A 89 22.85 15.53 7.01
CA GLY A 89 23.95 15.13 6.16
C GLY A 89 23.91 15.85 4.82
N VAL A 90 25.02 15.83 4.09
CA VAL A 90 25.12 16.32 2.72
C VAL A 90 25.22 15.13 1.78
N PHE A 91 24.32 15.05 0.81
CA PHE A 91 24.31 13.99 -0.19
C PHE A 91 25.48 14.14 -1.16
N LEU A 92 26.21 13.05 -1.41
CA LEU A 92 27.30 13.02 -2.38
C LEU A 92 26.87 12.35 -3.69
N ARG A 93 26.35 11.13 -3.60
CA ARG A 93 25.95 10.32 -4.76
C ARG A 93 25.03 9.18 -4.36
N ALA A 94 24.25 8.72 -5.34
CA ALA A 94 23.53 7.45 -5.27
C ALA A 94 24.47 6.31 -5.72
N ASN A 95 24.28 5.13 -5.15
CA ASN A 95 24.99 3.91 -5.50
C ASN A 95 24.07 2.95 -6.28
N ASP A 96 24.67 2.01 -7.02
CA ASP A 96 23.94 1.04 -7.85
C ASP A 96 23.05 0.08 -7.05
N ASP A 97 23.32 -0.08 -5.75
CA ASP A 97 22.55 -0.88 -4.79
C ASP A 97 21.33 -0.15 -4.20
N GLY A 98 21.09 1.10 -4.61
CA GLY A 98 20.02 1.95 -4.09
C GLY A 98 20.34 2.68 -2.79
N SER A 99 21.55 2.50 -2.24
CA SER A 99 22.02 3.28 -1.09
C SER A 99 22.54 4.66 -1.48
N LEU A 100 22.63 5.58 -0.52
CA LEU A 100 23.18 6.92 -0.70
C LEU A 100 24.51 7.04 0.06
N ASP A 101 25.52 7.63 -0.59
CA ASP A 101 26.72 8.11 0.10
C ASP A 101 26.46 9.55 0.58
N VAL A 102 26.60 9.78 1.89
CA VAL A 102 26.36 11.09 2.54
C VAL A 102 27.54 11.47 3.43
N VAL A 103 27.72 12.76 3.70
CA VAL A 103 28.65 13.25 4.73
C VAL A 103 27.85 13.81 5.88
N THR A 104 28.10 13.30 7.08
CA THR A 104 27.50 13.83 8.31
C THR A 104 28.59 14.03 9.36
N ALA A 105 28.61 15.19 10.01
CA ALA A 105 29.64 15.57 10.99
C ALA A 105 31.10 15.30 10.51
N GLY A 106 31.38 15.56 9.23
CA GLY A 106 32.72 15.39 8.65
C GLY A 106 33.14 13.96 8.30
N ARG A 107 32.29 12.95 8.54
CA ARG A 107 32.55 11.56 8.15
C ARG A 107 31.63 11.13 7.01
N LYS A 108 32.20 10.37 6.07
CA LYS A 108 31.44 9.74 4.98
C LYS A 108 30.72 8.50 5.51
N MET A 109 29.44 8.39 5.20
CA MET A 109 28.57 7.28 5.60
C MET A 109 27.75 6.81 4.40
N ARG A 110 27.35 5.53 4.44
CA ARG A 110 26.40 4.95 3.49
C ARG A 110 25.09 4.74 4.22
N VAL A 111 24.00 5.27 3.67
CA VAL A 111 22.68 5.29 4.28
C VAL A 111 21.63 4.76 3.30
N MET A 112 20.51 4.27 3.82
CA MET A 112 19.37 3.87 3.00
C MET A 112 18.36 5.02 2.90
N PRO A 113 17.82 5.30 1.70
CA PRO A 113 16.71 6.23 1.55
C PRO A 113 15.40 5.57 2.03
N ALA A 114 14.50 6.39 2.57
CA ALA A 114 13.12 6.01 2.81
C ALA A 114 12.39 5.76 1.46
N PRO A 115 11.35 4.90 1.43
CA PRO A 115 10.70 4.47 0.19
C PRO A 115 10.04 5.60 -0.63
N ASP A 116 9.75 6.73 0.01
CA ASP A 116 9.13 7.92 -0.55
C ASP A 116 10.14 8.89 -1.20
N ILE A 117 11.45 8.68 -0.99
CA ILE A 117 12.49 9.52 -1.58
C ILE A 117 12.79 9.09 -3.02
N GLU A 118 12.52 10.00 -3.96
CA GLU A 118 12.93 9.85 -5.36
C GLU A 118 14.42 10.16 -5.56
N VAL A 119 15.28 9.17 -5.28
CA VAL A 119 16.75 9.29 -5.35
C VAL A 119 17.28 9.91 -6.66
N VAL A 120 16.63 9.62 -7.78
CA VAL A 120 17.05 10.11 -9.11
C VAL A 120 16.93 11.64 -9.25
N LYS A 121 16.07 12.28 -8.44
CA LYS A 121 15.90 13.74 -8.41
C LYS A 121 16.86 14.44 -7.45
N VAL A 122 17.58 13.68 -6.62
CA VAL A 122 18.46 14.25 -5.60
C VAL A 122 19.77 14.69 -6.22
N VAL A 123 20.14 15.94 -5.98
CA VAL A 123 21.34 16.55 -6.55
C VAL A 123 22.48 16.49 -5.54
N PRO A 124 23.72 16.13 -5.92
CA PRO A 124 24.88 16.21 -5.05
C PRO A 124 25.00 17.59 -4.38
N GLY A 125 25.21 17.62 -3.06
CA GLY A 125 25.18 18.84 -2.24
C GLY A 125 23.85 19.15 -1.58
N SER A 126 22.75 18.48 -1.96
CA SER A 126 21.49 18.54 -1.22
C SER A 126 21.68 18.10 0.23
N GLN A 127 20.97 18.76 1.14
CA GLN A 127 20.89 18.29 2.52
C GLN A 127 19.94 17.10 2.60
N VAL A 128 20.27 16.15 3.47
CA VAL A 128 19.43 15.01 3.82
C VAL A 128 19.20 14.97 5.32
N VAL A 129 17.96 14.70 5.70
CA VAL A 129 17.57 14.50 7.08
C VAL A 129 17.67 13.01 7.39
N LEU A 130 18.42 12.68 8.42
CA LEU A 130 18.65 11.31 8.89
C LEU A 130 17.88 11.07 10.18
N ASN A 131 17.19 9.94 10.25
CA ASN A 131 16.56 9.46 11.48
C ASN A 131 17.59 8.82 12.44
N GLU A 132 17.13 8.33 13.60
CA GLU A 132 18.00 7.68 14.61
C GLU A 132 18.71 6.42 14.09
N SER A 133 18.12 5.73 13.11
CA SER A 133 18.71 4.58 12.43
C SER A 133 19.66 4.97 11.29
N LEU A 134 19.91 6.27 11.10
CA LEU A 134 20.74 6.83 10.03
C LEU A 134 20.20 6.54 8.62
N ASN A 135 18.89 6.39 8.48
CA ASN A 135 18.23 6.35 7.17
C ASN A 135 17.84 7.76 6.76
N ALA A 136 17.97 8.07 5.46
CA ALA A 136 17.53 9.34 4.91
C ALA A 136 16.00 9.34 4.82
N VAL A 137 15.34 10.26 5.51
CA VAL A 137 13.87 10.38 5.58
C VAL A 137 13.34 11.60 4.83
N GLU A 138 14.18 12.59 4.57
CA GLU A 138 13.81 13.79 3.83
C GLU A 138 15.03 14.33 3.05
N VAL A 139 14.77 14.96 1.91
CA VAL A 139 15.77 15.66 1.10
C VAL A 139 15.40 17.12 1.01
N LEU A 140 16.35 17.99 1.32
CA LEU A 140 16.22 19.43 1.30
C LEU A 140 17.11 20.04 0.21
N ASP A 141 16.85 21.31 -0.10
CA ASP A 141 17.72 22.10 -0.97
C ASP A 141 19.15 22.18 -0.39
N PRO A 142 20.18 22.35 -1.26
CA PRO A 142 21.53 22.69 -0.81
C PRO A 142 21.55 23.96 0.04
N ASP A 143 22.51 24.04 0.96
CA ASP A 143 22.71 25.24 1.76
C ASP A 143 22.97 26.47 0.88
N ARG A 144 22.26 27.56 1.19
CA ARG A 144 22.43 28.85 0.51
C ARG A 144 23.28 29.84 1.31
N ALA A 145 23.75 29.44 2.49
CA ALA A 145 24.58 30.24 3.37
C ALA A 145 25.70 29.37 3.97
N GLY A 146 26.88 29.95 4.18
CA GLY A 146 28.08 29.20 4.52
C GLY A 146 29.35 30.04 4.37
N GLU A 147 30.50 29.37 4.36
CA GLU A 147 31.80 30.02 4.15
C GLU A 147 32.10 30.15 2.66
N VAL A 148 32.41 31.37 2.21
CA VAL A 148 32.86 31.59 0.84
C VAL A 148 34.36 31.35 0.76
N VAL A 149 34.77 30.43 -0.12
CA VAL A 149 36.16 30.06 -0.36
C VAL A 149 36.56 30.33 -1.80
N LYS A 150 37.88 30.45 -2.04
CA LYS A 150 38.41 30.62 -3.40
C LYS A 150 38.92 29.31 -3.96
N VAL A 151 38.55 29.00 -5.19
CA VAL A 151 39.03 27.78 -5.86
C VAL A 151 40.49 27.96 -6.25
N LYS A 152 41.34 27.03 -5.83
CA LYS A 152 42.75 26.97 -6.21
C LYS A 152 42.93 26.19 -7.50
N ASP A 153 42.35 24.98 -7.54
CA ASP A 153 42.42 24.09 -8.70
C ASP A 153 41.31 23.03 -8.60
N ARG A 154 40.94 22.39 -9.72
CA ARG A 154 40.01 21.26 -9.73
C ARG A 154 40.77 19.95 -9.54
N LEU A 155 40.23 19.05 -8.74
CA LEU A 155 40.82 17.74 -8.46
C LEU A 155 39.91 16.62 -8.94
N GLY A 156 40.13 16.16 -10.18
CA GLY A 156 39.27 15.14 -10.80
C GLY A 156 37.86 15.66 -11.08
N ASP A 157 36.89 14.77 -11.05
CA ASP A 157 35.54 15.08 -11.50
C ASP A 157 34.65 15.67 -10.39
N ASP A 158 34.89 15.29 -9.13
CA ASP A 158 33.97 15.55 -8.02
C ASP A 158 34.55 16.41 -6.89
N ARG A 159 35.81 16.87 -7.00
CA ARG A 159 36.50 17.61 -5.94
C ARG A 159 37.24 18.83 -6.46
N ALA A 160 37.49 19.78 -5.57
CA ALA A 160 38.31 20.95 -5.83
C ALA A 160 39.21 21.27 -4.62
N LEU A 161 40.39 21.81 -4.91
CA LEU A 161 41.23 22.47 -3.91
C LEU A 161 40.74 23.89 -3.72
N VAL A 162 40.52 24.29 -2.47
CA VAL A 162 40.03 25.62 -2.11
C VAL A 162 40.94 26.25 -1.05
N PHE A 163 41.07 27.57 -1.12
CA PHE A 163 41.71 28.37 -0.08
C PHE A 163 40.69 28.75 0.99
N GLY A 164 40.94 28.29 2.21
CA GLY A 164 40.23 28.71 3.42
C GLY A 164 40.81 30.00 4.01
N ARG A 165 40.48 30.27 5.27
CA ARG A 165 41.02 31.44 5.98
C ARG A 165 42.52 31.27 6.24
N GLY A 166 43.30 32.33 6.01
CA GLY A 166 44.73 32.33 6.27
C GLY A 166 45.56 31.53 5.27
N ASP A 167 45.10 31.38 4.02
CA ASP A 167 45.74 30.64 2.93
C ASP A 167 45.89 29.12 3.18
N GLU A 168 45.14 28.57 4.13
CA GLU A 168 45.01 27.12 4.32
C GLU A 168 44.36 26.47 3.09
N VAL A 169 44.82 25.29 2.71
CA VAL A 169 44.31 24.58 1.53
C VAL A 169 43.49 23.37 1.98
N HIS A 170 42.23 23.33 1.56
CA HIS A 170 41.31 22.22 1.81
C HIS A 170 40.87 21.55 0.51
N VAL A 171 40.41 20.31 0.61
CA VAL A 171 39.74 19.60 -0.47
C VAL A 171 38.25 19.62 -0.17
N ALA A 172 37.44 20.16 -1.08
CA ALA A 172 35.99 20.17 -0.99
C ALA A 172 35.37 19.30 -2.10
N TYR A 173 34.18 18.77 -1.85
CA TYR A 173 33.36 18.13 -2.89
C TYR A 173 32.62 19.20 -3.69
N LEU A 174 32.51 18.98 -5.00
CA LEU A 174 31.70 19.81 -5.87
C LEU A 174 30.23 19.37 -5.78
N ALA A 175 29.34 20.35 -5.74
CA ALA A 175 27.89 20.15 -5.62
C ALA A 175 27.15 20.66 -6.87
N GLY A 176 26.02 20.04 -7.19
CA GLY A 176 25.10 20.45 -8.25
C GLY A 176 25.78 20.79 -9.56
N ASP A 177 25.48 21.98 -10.07
CA ASP A 177 25.97 22.46 -11.36
C ASP A 177 27.51 22.60 -11.40
N LEU A 178 28.19 22.68 -10.25
CA LEU A 178 29.66 22.72 -10.18
C LEU A 178 30.32 21.40 -10.61
N LEU A 179 29.58 20.28 -10.56
CA LEU A 179 30.07 19.00 -11.08
C LEU A 179 30.20 19.02 -12.60
N GLN A 180 29.27 19.68 -13.30
CA GLN A 180 29.25 19.73 -14.77
C GLN A 180 29.89 20.99 -15.37
N SER A 181 30.01 22.06 -14.58
CA SER A 181 30.64 23.30 -15.03
C SER A 181 32.16 23.31 -14.79
N SER A 182 32.90 24.06 -15.61
CA SER A 182 34.34 24.26 -15.42
C SER A 182 34.58 25.32 -14.34
N VAL A 183 34.71 24.90 -13.09
CA VAL A 183 35.17 25.76 -12.01
C VAL A 183 36.62 26.17 -12.27
N ARG A 184 36.93 27.47 -12.27
CA ARG A 184 38.26 28.01 -12.58
C ARG A 184 38.99 28.45 -11.32
N ALA A 185 40.32 28.44 -11.38
CA ALA A 185 41.14 29.01 -10.34
C ALA A 185 40.81 30.49 -10.14
N GLY A 186 40.53 30.89 -8.90
CA GLY A 186 40.13 32.22 -8.50
C GLY A 186 38.62 32.44 -8.36
N ASP A 187 37.78 31.50 -8.80
CA ASP A 187 36.33 31.57 -8.61
C ASP A 187 35.98 31.54 -7.11
N ASN A 188 35.01 32.36 -6.71
CA ASN A 188 34.46 32.31 -5.35
C ASN A 188 33.28 31.33 -5.34
N VAL A 189 33.34 30.35 -4.43
CA VAL A 189 32.30 29.32 -4.28
C VAL A 189 31.86 29.26 -2.82
N LEU A 190 30.62 28.81 -2.62
CA LEU A 190 30.05 28.47 -1.32
C LEU A 190 30.25 26.98 -1.03
#